data_AF-A0A8I1A658-F1
#
_entry.id   AF-A0A8I1A658-F1
#
_cell.length_a   1.000
_cell.length_b   1.000
_cell.length_c   1.000
_cell.angle_alpha   90.00
_cell.angle_beta   90.00
_cell.angle_gamma   90.00
#
_symmetry.space_group_name_H-M   'P 1'
#
loop_
_entity.id
_entity.type
_entity.pdbx_description
1 polymer ?
#
loop_
_entity_poly.entity_id
_entity_poly.type
_entity_poly.pdbx_seq_one_letter_code
_entity_poly.pdbx_strand_id
1 'polypeptide(L)'
;MRGKWGLVICLIALTLTGCESSLINTSSEENQEAEKKAKEVAIQHIKDTYNREFKVTKVEHTQVLESRYVIRGTVEDGKDTPATVYWVLPDQVTDSYVLNYWNQELEPKIKEISKKHFDIKRIESISYTNGTLPNKYTGEIPSVYEVLKNGGDKDYLFKWTGEIYKNGGKYEQSIKNFLEEIEEMNFNRVRVTIY
;
A
#
# COMPACT_ATOMS: atom_id res chain seq x y z
N MET A 1 -65.09 55.80 -7.18
CA MET A 1 -66.05 55.49 -6.09
C MET A 1 -66.37 54.00 -6.13
N ARG A 2 -66.56 53.39 -4.95
CA ARG A 2 -66.81 51.95 -4.63
C ARG A 2 -65.51 51.12 -4.68
N GLY A 3 -64.86 50.71 -3.58
CA GLY A 3 -65.35 50.23 -2.27
C GLY A 3 -65.73 48.75 -2.42
N LYS A 4 -65.42 47.79 -1.56
CA LYS A 4 -64.68 47.67 -0.29
C LYS A 4 -64.79 46.14 0.04
N TRP A 5 -63.73 45.51 0.57
CA TRP A 5 -63.74 44.31 1.44
C TRP A 5 -64.01 42.99 0.69
N GLY A 6 -63.31 41.87 0.84
CA GLY A 6 -62.56 41.29 1.95
C GLY A 6 -63.08 39.87 2.11
N LEU A 7 -62.25 38.84 1.91
CA LEU A 7 -62.46 37.49 2.46
C LEU A 7 -61.19 36.65 2.29
N VAL A 8 -60.52 36.46 3.42
CA VAL A 8 -59.58 35.37 3.66
C VAL A 8 -60.38 34.08 3.74
N ILE A 9 -60.08 33.10 2.89
CA ILE A 9 -60.39 31.69 3.16
C ILE A 9 -59.13 30.88 2.86
N CYS A 10 -58.50 30.40 3.92
CA CYS A 10 -57.55 29.31 3.90
C CYS A 10 -58.25 28.04 3.41
N LEU A 11 -57.71 27.38 2.40
CA LEU A 11 -57.89 25.95 2.19
C LEU A 11 -56.58 25.38 1.66
N ILE A 12 -55.77 24.91 2.61
CA ILE A 12 -54.63 24.03 2.39
C ILE A 12 -55.22 22.73 1.83
N ALA A 13 -55.10 22.53 0.52
CA ALA A 13 -55.35 21.26 -0.14
C ALA A 13 -54.01 20.59 -0.42
N LEU A 14 -53.54 19.80 0.55
CA LEU A 14 -52.55 18.75 0.33
C LEU A 14 -53.21 17.67 -0.53
N THR A 15 -52.91 17.68 -1.84
CA THR A 15 -53.01 16.48 -2.67
C THR A 15 -51.87 16.47 -3.68
N LEU A 16 -50.77 15.85 -3.25
CA LEU A 16 -50.03 14.82 -3.97
C LEU A 16 -50.25 14.84 -5.50
N THR A 17 -49.41 15.58 -6.22
CA THR A 17 -48.89 15.10 -7.49
C THR A 17 -47.39 15.00 -7.31
N GLY A 18 -46.91 13.76 -7.42
CA GLY A 18 -45.60 13.34 -6.95
C GLY A 18 -44.48 14.17 -7.57
N CYS A 19 -43.55 14.56 -6.71
CA CYS A 19 -42.15 14.65 -7.10
C CYS A 19 -41.78 13.37 -7.83
N GLU A 20 -41.63 13.41 -9.15
CA GLU A 20 -40.68 12.53 -9.83
C GLU A 20 -39.28 13.01 -9.44
N SER A 21 -38.91 12.73 -8.18
CA SER A 21 -37.51 12.63 -7.83
C SER A 21 -37.02 11.31 -8.40
N SER A 22 -36.38 11.38 -9.57
CA SER A 22 -35.45 10.38 -10.07
C SER A 22 -34.28 10.26 -9.07
N LEU A 23 -34.54 9.60 -7.95
CA LEU A 23 -33.60 9.21 -6.91
C LEU A 23 -33.71 7.70 -6.80
N ILE A 24 -33.04 6.97 -7.69
CA ILE A 24 -32.50 5.60 -7.56
C ILE A 24 -31.79 5.36 -8.90
N ASN A 25 -30.49 5.69 -8.99
CA ASN A 25 -29.45 5.09 -9.88
C ASN A 25 -28.13 5.89 -9.88
N THR A 26 -28.10 7.11 -9.34
CA THR A 26 -26.89 7.96 -9.36
C THR A 26 -25.72 7.39 -8.57
N SER A 27 -25.96 6.62 -7.51
CA SER A 27 -24.90 6.11 -6.63
C SER A 27 -24.07 4.97 -7.24
N SER A 28 -24.63 4.19 -8.17
CA SER A 28 -23.90 3.09 -8.82
C SER A 28 -23.00 3.58 -9.95
N GLU A 29 -23.47 4.56 -10.72
CA GLU A 29 -22.71 5.12 -11.86
C GLU A 29 -21.55 6.00 -11.36
N GLU A 30 -21.80 6.86 -10.37
CA GLU A 30 -20.76 7.69 -9.74
C GLU A 30 -19.64 6.85 -9.11
N ASN A 31 -20.00 5.73 -8.46
CA ASN A 31 -19.03 4.82 -7.87
C ASN A 31 -18.22 4.06 -8.94
N GLN A 32 -18.84 3.67 -10.06
CA GLN A 32 -18.15 3.03 -11.19
C GLN A 32 -17.18 3.98 -11.90
N GLU A 33 -17.58 5.24 -12.10
CA GLU A 33 -16.73 6.26 -12.70
C GLU A 33 -15.53 6.58 -11.81
N ALA A 34 -15.75 6.72 -10.50
CA ALA A 34 -14.68 6.95 -9.54
C ALA A 34 -13.71 5.75 -9.46
N GLU A 35 -14.22 4.52 -9.49
CA GLU A 35 -13.38 3.31 -9.56
C GLU A 35 -12.55 3.27 -10.85
N LYS A 36 -13.17 3.57 -12.01
CA LYS A 36 -12.47 3.63 -13.30
C LYS A 36 -11.34 4.66 -13.27
N LYS A 37 -11.62 5.86 -12.74
CA LYS A 37 -10.61 6.91 -12.58
C LYS A 37 -9.46 6.47 -11.67
N ALA A 38 -9.77 5.81 -10.54
CA ALA A 38 -8.74 5.28 -9.64
C ALA A 38 -7.85 4.23 -10.32
N LYS A 39 -8.41 3.38 -11.19
CA LYS A 39 -7.64 2.43 -12.01
C LYS A 39 -6.69 3.16 -12.96
N GLU A 40 -7.20 4.13 -13.71
CA GLU A 40 -6.41 4.91 -14.68
C GLU A 40 -5.26 5.66 -13.99
N VAL A 41 -5.52 6.30 -12.85
CA VAL A 41 -4.50 6.98 -12.03
C VAL A 41 -3.41 5.99 -11.61
N ALA A 42 -3.79 4.80 -11.11
CA ALA A 42 -2.81 3.81 -10.66
C ALA A 42 -1.95 3.26 -11.82
N ILE A 43 -2.57 2.97 -12.96
CA ILE A 43 -1.87 2.51 -14.17
C ILE A 43 -0.89 3.57 -14.65
N GLN A 44 -1.36 4.82 -14.78
CA GLN A 44 -0.55 5.93 -15.26
C GLN A 44 0.60 6.25 -14.30
N HIS A 45 0.36 6.21 -12.98
CA HIS A 45 1.41 6.41 -11.97
C HIS A 45 2.55 5.40 -12.11
N ILE A 46 2.24 4.11 -12.21
CA ILE A 46 3.26 3.07 -12.37
C ILE A 46 3.98 3.23 -13.73
N LYS A 47 3.23 3.56 -14.79
CA LYS A 47 3.79 3.78 -16.12
C LYS A 47 4.75 4.97 -16.15
N ASP A 48 4.38 6.10 -15.58
CA ASP A 48 5.21 7.30 -15.58
C ASP A 48 6.40 7.18 -14.63
N THR A 49 6.20 6.56 -13.46
CA THR A 49 7.25 6.45 -12.45
C THR A 49 8.28 5.38 -12.80
N TYR A 50 7.86 4.25 -13.38
CA TYR A 50 8.71 3.07 -13.56
C TYR A 50 8.84 2.60 -15.02
N ASN A 51 8.10 3.20 -15.96
CA ASN A 51 7.99 2.72 -17.33
C ASN A 51 7.55 1.25 -17.41
N ARG A 52 6.64 0.84 -16.52
CA ARG A 52 6.10 -0.53 -16.44
C ARG A 52 4.59 -0.54 -16.61
N GLU A 53 4.07 -1.67 -17.09
CA GLU A 53 2.63 -1.91 -17.11
C GLU A 53 2.16 -2.38 -15.73
N PHE A 54 0.93 -1.98 -15.36
CA PHE A 54 0.31 -2.35 -14.10
C PHE A 54 -1.06 -2.97 -14.33
N LYS A 55 -1.18 -4.24 -13.96
CA LYS A 55 -2.44 -4.97 -14.05
C LYS A 55 -3.22 -4.86 -12.74
N VAL A 56 -4.22 -3.98 -12.73
CA VAL A 56 -5.10 -3.80 -11.57
C VAL A 56 -5.98 -5.04 -11.35
N THR A 57 -6.02 -5.54 -10.11
CA THR A 57 -6.86 -6.67 -9.70
C THR A 57 -7.97 -6.27 -8.74
N LYS A 58 -7.78 -5.20 -7.95
CA LYS A 58 -8.77 -4.73 -6.98
C LYS A 58 -8.65 -3.23 -6.75
N VAL A 59 -9.78 -2.56 -6.62
CA VAL A 59 -9.88 -1.18 -6.13
C VAL A 59 -10.71 -1.19 -4.87
N GLU A 60 -10.19 -0.61 -3.79
CA GLU A 60 -10.89 -0.44 -2.53
C GLU A 60 -10.98 1.07 -2.24
N HIS A 61 -12.18 1.56 -1.94
CA HIS A 61 -12.39 2.94 -1.51
C HIS A 61 -12.69 2.97 -0.02
N THR A 62 -11.95 3.79 0.72
CA THR A 62 -12.18 3.99 2.16
C THR A 62 -12.47 5.46 2.42
N GLN A 63 -13.62 5.74 3.04
CA GLN A 63 -14.08 7.09 3.40
C GLN A 63 -13.83 7.35 4.90
N VAL A 64 -12.58 7.34 5.35
CA VAL A 64 -12.25 7.66 6.75
C VAL A 64 -11.34 8.88 6.78
N LEU A 65 -11.90 10.02 7.22
CA LEU A 65 -11.32 11.38 7.30
C LEU A 65 -10.88 11.98 5.96
N GLU A 66 -10.19 11.22 5.12
CA GLU A 66 -9.81 11.56 3.74
C GLU A 66 -10.23 10.42 2.81
N SER A 67 -10.74 10.75 1.63
CA SER A 67 -11.11 9.76 0.62
C SER A 67 -9.85 9.07 0.11
N ARG A 68 -9.64 7.80 0.49
CA ARG A 68 -8.47 7.02 0.07
C ARG A 68 -8.88 5.90 -0.87
N TYR A 69 -8.24 5.83 -2.03
CA TYR A 69 -8.25 4.63 -2.86
C TYR A 69 -7.01 3.78 -2.57
N VAL A 70 -7.24 2.49 -2.40
CA VAL A 70 -6.21 1.45 -2.30
C VAL A 70 -6.37 0.55 -3.52
N ILE A 71 -5.48 0.70 -4.49
CA ILE A 71 -5.51 -0.01 -5.76
C ILE A 71 -4.45 -1.10 -5.73
N ARG A 72 -4.88 -2.37 -5.76
CA ARG A 72 -4.00 -3.53 -5.77
C ARG A 72 -3.86 -4.07 -7.17
N GLY A 73 -2.66 -4.52 -7.51
CA GLY A 73 -2.38 -5.10 -8.81
C GLY A 73 -1.01 -5.74 -8.88
N THR A 74 -0.53 -5.95 -10.09
CA THR A 74 0.75 -6.59 -10.38
C THR A 74 1.50 -5.77 -11.42
N VAL A 75 2.77 -5.51 -11.18
CA VAL A 75 3.66 -4.82 -12.13
C VAL A 75 4.29 -5.87 -13.05
N GLU A 76 4.22 -5.65 -14.36
CA GLU A 76 4.78 -6.58 -15.36
C GLU A 76 6.29 -6.32 -15.53
N ASP A 77 7.09 -7.00 -14.73
CA ASP A 77 8.56 -6.84 -14.67
C ASP A 77 9.33 -8.16 -14.86
N GLY A 78 8.65 -9.21 -15.32
CA GLY A 78 9.18 -10.56 -15.48
C GLY A 78 9.16 -11.39 -14.19
N LYS A 79 8.90 -10.79 -13.02
CA LYS A 79 8.65 -11.47 -11.75
C LYS A 79 7.19 -11.37 -11.31
N ASP A 80 6.40 -10.54 -12.01
CA ASP A 80 5.01 -10.26 -11.69
C ASP A 80 4.87 -9.79 -10.24
N THR A 81 5.64 -8.76 -9.88
CA THR A 81 5.68 -8.24 -8.51
C THR A 81 4.35 -7.61 -8.11
N PRO A 82 3.72 -8.03 -7.00
CA PRO A 82 2.50 -7.42 -6.51
C PRO A 82 2.79 -6.02 -5.99
N ALA A 83 1.94 -5.05 -6.31
CA ALA A 83 2.06 -3.68 -5.82
C ALA A 83 0.70 -3.13 -5.40
N THR A 84 0.73 -2.21 -4.45
CA THR A 84 -0.42 -1.41 -4.04
C THR A 84 -0.11 0.04 -4.33
N VAL A 85 -1.00 0.71 -5.05
CA VAL A 85 -1.00 2.16 -5.25
C VAL A 85 -2.01 2.77 -4.27
N TYR A 86 -1.57 3.76 -3.53
CA TYR A 86 -2.38 4.55 -2.62
C TYR A 86 -2.62 5.91 -3.22
N TRP A 87 -3.89 6.26 -3.44
CA TRP A 87 -4.30 7.56 -3.92
C TRP A 87 -5.15 8.24 -2.84
N VAL A 88 -4.56 9.20 -2.13
CA VAL A 88 -5.16 9.87 -0.96
C VAL A 88 -5.70 11.25 -1.33
N LEU A 89 -4.91 12.03 -2.05
CA LEU A 89 -5.28 13.33 -2.63
C LEU A 89 -4.83 13.35 -4.10
N PRO A 90 -5.37 14.24 -4.96
CA PRO A 90 -5.04 14.28 -6.39
C PRO A 90 -3.54 14.28 -6.71
N ASP A 91 -2.72 14.90 -5.86
CA ASP A 91 -1.27 15.02 -5.95
C ASP A 91 -0.49 14.05 -5.05
N GLN A 92 -1.21 13.22 -4.26
CA GLN A 92 -0.62 12.27 -3.34
C GLN A 92 -0.90 10.83 -3.80
N VAL A 93 -0.15 10.43 -4.82
CA VAL A 93 -0.09 9.05 -5.29
C VAL A 93 1.23 8.43 -4.83
N THR A 94 1.16 7.33 -4.08
CA THR A 94 2.33 6.57 -3.63
C THR A 94 2.11 5.10 -3.91
N ASP A 95 3.17 4.31 -3.89
CA ASP A 95 3.07 2.88 -4.17
C ASP A 95 4.04 2.03 -3.35
N SER A 96 3.77 0.72 -3.33
CA SER A 96 4.60 -0.27 -2.65
C SER A 96 5.51 -1.07 -3.59
N TYR A 97 5.68 -0.67 -4.86
CA TYR A 97 6.32 -1.49 -5.89
C TYR A 97 7.78 -1.80 -5.54
N VAL A 98 8.62 -0.77 -5.38
CA VAL A 98 10.06 -0.93 -5.08
C VAL A 98 10.28 -1.78 -3.82
N LEU A 99 9.47 -1.54 -2.79
CA LEU A 99 9.54 -2.28 -1.53
C LEU A 99 9.25 -3.77 -1.75
N ASN A 100 8.17 -4.08 -2.46
CA ASN A 100 7.79 -5.47 -2.73
C ASN A 100 8.78 -6.16 -3.66
N TYR A 101 9.30 -5.45 -4.67
CA TYR A 101 10.30 -5.94 -5.59
C TYR A 101 11.56 -6.42 -4.86
N TRP A 102 12.12 -5.56 -4.00
CA TRP A 102 13.29 -5.90 -3.20
C TRP A 102 13.02 -6.95 -2.12
N ASN A 103 11.85 -6.90 -1.47
CA ASN A 103 11.49 -7.91 -0.47
C ASN A 103 11.39 -9.30 -1.10
N GLN A 104 10.81 -9.43 -2.30
CA GLN A 104 10.78 -10.70 -3.02
C GLN A 104 12.18 -11.25 -3.33
N GLU A 105 13.14 -10.37 -3.64
CA GLU A 105 14.52 -10.77 -3.87
C GLU A 105 15.25 -11.18 -2.58
N LEU A 106 15.06 -10.43 -1.49
CA LEU A 106 15.74 -10.67 -0.20
C LEU A 106 15.18 -11.86 0.56
N GLU A 107 13.86 -12.05 0.55
CA GLU A 107 13.15 -12.96 1.45
C GLU A 107 13.73 -14.39 1.45
N PRO A 108 14.08 -15.02 0.31
CA PRO A 108 14.68 -16.36 0.32
C PRO A 108 16.00 -16.41 1.08
N LYS A 109 16.90 -15.45 0.85
CA LYS A 109 18.21 -15.42 1.49
C LYS A 109 18.12 -15.14 2.98
N ILE A 110 17.25 -14.20 3.37
CA ILE A 110 17.03 -13.89 4.79
C ILE A 110 16.40 -15.08 5.51
N LYS A 111 15.46 -15.80 4.88
CA LYS A 111 14.90 -17.04 5.45
C LYS A 111 15.96 -18.12 5.64
N GLU A 112 16.89 -18.27 4.71
CA GLU A 112 18.03 -19.19 4.82
C GLU A 112 18.89 -18.85 6.05
N ILE A 113 19.35 -17.60 6.15
CA ILE A 113 20.16 -17.11 7.28
C ILE A 113 19.40 -17.28 8.61
N SER A 114 18.11 -16.96 8.63
CA SER A 114 17.28 -17.10 9.83
C SER A 114 17.23 -18.56 10.31
N LYS A 115 16.98 -19.50 9.40
CA LYS A 115 16.87 -20.93 9.72
C LYS A 115 18.21 -21.56 10.10
N LYS A 116 19.32 -20.96 9.68
CA LYS A 116 20.67 -21.38 10.07
C LYS A 116 20.95 -21.11 11.55
N HIS A 117 20.44 -20.00 12.08
CA HIS A 117 20.78 -19.54 13.44
C HIS A 117 19.68 -19.74 14.48
N PHE A 118 18.42 -19.82 14.04
CA PHE A 118 17.27 -19.92 14.91
C PHE A 118 16.47 -21.19 14.68
N ASP A 119 15.93 -21.74 15.77
CA ASP A 119 14.82 -22.67 15.70
C ASP A 119 13.52 -21.86 15.60
N ILE A 120 13.06 -21.65 14.37
CA ILE A 120 12.00 -20.70 14.05
C ILE A 120 10.64 -21.35 14.26
N LYS A 121 9.81 -20.74 15.10
CA LYS A 121 8.38 -21.07 15.19
C LYS A 121 7.60 -20.37 14.09
N ARG A 122 7.83 -19.06 13.90
CA ARG A 122 7.19 -18.27 12.84
C ARG A 122 8.04 -17.06 12.48
N ILE A 123 8.19 -16.80 11.19
CA ILE A 123 8.66 -15.49 10.70
C ILE A 123 7.42 -14.62 10.49
N GLU A 124 7.33 -13.49 11.18
CA GLU A 124 6.21 -12.57 11.06
C GLU A 124 6.41 -11.59 9.91
N SER A 125 7.62 -11.06 9.75
CA SER A 125 7.93 -10.14 8.66
C SER A 125 9.42 -10.10 8.34
N ILE A 126 9.74 -10.04 7.06
CA ILE A 126 11.05 -9.63 6.52
C ILE A 126 10.77 -8.44 5.62
N SER A 127 11.44 -7.31 5.85
CA SER A 127 11.26 -6.14 4.99
C SER A 127 12.50 -5.26 4.92
N TYR A 128 12.74 -4.64 3.77
CA TYR A 128 13.70 -3.55 3.59
C TYR A 128 12.93 -2.30 3.14
N THR A 129 12.83 -1.30 4.01
CA THR A 129 11.85 -0.21 3.85
C THR A 129 12.40 1.16 4.24
N ASN A 130 12.01 2.18 3.48
CA ASN A 130 12.24 3.60 3.78
C ASN A 130 11.15 4.23 4.66
N GLY A 131 10.27 3.42 5.26
CA GLY A 131 9.20 3.89 6.14
C GLY A 131 8.03 4.47 5.36
N THR A 132 7.69 5.74 5.61
CA THR A 132 6.59 6.46 4.96
C THR A 132 7.07 7.44 3.90
N LEU A 133 8.37 7.47 3.61
CA LEU A 133 8.93 8.36 2.60
C LEU A 133 8.59 7.85 1.20
N PRO A 134 8.35 8.74 0.22
CA PRO A 134 8.28 8.35 -1.18
C PRO A 134 9.54 7.60 -1.61
N ASN A 135 9.39 6.60 -2.48
CA ASN A 135 10.54 5.90 -3.05
C ASN A 135 11.29 6.86 -4.00
N LYS A 136 12.62 6.91 -3.88
CA LYS A 136 13.48 7.68 -4.80
C LYS A 136 13.85 6.94 -6.08
N TYR A 137 13.57 5.64 -6.13
CA TYR A 137 13.87 4.80 -7.29
C TYR A 137 12.76 4.94 -8.31
N THR A 138 13.13 5.25 -9.55
CA THR A 138 12.24 5.46 -10.69
C THR A 138 12.84 4.81 -11.93
N GLY A 139 12.03 4.56 -12.96
CA GLY A 139 12.46 3.84 -14.16
C GLY A 139 12.79 2.38 -13.85
N GLU A 140 13.94 1.91 -14.34
CA GLU A 140 14.42 0.56 -14.07
C GLU A 140 14.96 0.45 -12.64
N ILE A 141 14.28 -0.37 -11.82
CA ILE A 141 14.66 -0.60 -10.43
C ILE A 141 15.86 -1.57 -10.38
N PRO A 142 16.99 -1.17 -9.77
CA PRO A 142 18.13 -2.07 -9.61
C PRO A 142 17.78 -3.22 -8.67
N SER A 143 18.47 -4.34 -8.81
CA SER A 143 18.33 -5.43 -7.84
C SER A 143 18.76 -4.95 -6.45
N VAL A 144 18.07 -5.41 -5.41
CA VAL A 144 18.43 -5.10 -4.03
C VAL A 144 19.87 -5.52 -3.71
N TYR A 145 20.35 -6.61 -4.32
CA TYR A 145 21.71 -7.09 -4.12
C TYR A 145 22.76 -6.15 -4.72
N GLU A 146 22.43 -5.44 -5.80
CA GLU A 146 23.31 -4.40 -6.37
C GLU A 146 23.36 -3.17 -5.45
N VAL A 147 22.22 -2.76 -4.90
CA VAL A 147 22.15 -1.68 -3.92
C VAL A 147 22.98 -2.03 -2.68
N LEU A 148 22.83 -3.23 -2.14
CA LEU A 148 23.61 -3.73 -1.01
C LEU A 148 25.10 -3.86 -1.32
N LYS A 149 25.47 -4.36 -2.50
CA LYS A 149 26.88 -4.42 -2.94
C LYS A 149 27.54 -3.04 -2.98
N ASN A 150 26.77 -1.99 -3.24
CA ASN A 150 27.23 -0.60 -3.27
C ASN A 150 27.13 0.12 -1.91
N GLY A 151 27.07 -0.63 -0.80
CA GLY A 151 27.03 -0.10 0.56
C GLY A 151 25.63 0.15 1.10
N GLY A 152 24.60 -0.36 0.42
CA GLY A 152 23.20 -0.26 0.82
C GLY A 152 22.62 1.15 0.72
N ASP A 153 21.32 1.26 0.97
CA ASP A 153 20.63 2.54 1.03
C ASP A 153 20.47 3.00 2.49
N LYS A 154 20.86 4.24 2.78
CA LYS A 154 20.82 4.85 4.13
C LYS A 154 19.41 5.21 4.57
N ASP A 155 18.53 5.45 3.62
CA ASP A 155 17.13 5.81 3.89
C ASP A 155 16.32 4.57 4.26
N TYR A 156 16.83 3.37 3.94
CA TYR A 156 16.15 2.10 4.15
C TYR A 156 16.64 1.40 5.42
N LEU A 157 15.69 0.74 6.09
CA LEU A 157 15.87 -0.06 7.28
C LEU A 157 15.50 -1.51 6.96
N PHE A 158 16.43 -2.42 7.18
CA PHE A 158 16.14 -3.84 7.21
C PHE A 158 15.46 -4.19 8.54
N LYS A 159 14.32 -4.87 8.46
CA LYS A 159 13.54 -5.34 9.59
C LYS A 159 13.32 -6.84 9.47
N TRP A 160 13.66 -7.54 10.53
CA TRP A 160 13.30 -8.94 10.74
C TRP A 160 12.48 -9.07 12.02
N THR A 161 11.34 -9.74 11.93
CA THR A 161 10.48 -10.03 13.08
C THR A 161 10.09 -11.50 13.06
N GLY A 162 10.26 -12.20 14.17
CA GLY A 162 9.91 -13.62 14.27
C GLY A 162 9.76 -14.13 15.70
N GLU A 163 9.00 -15.21 15.83
CA GLU A 163 8.91 -16.04 17.03
C GLU A 163 9.89 -17.21 16.91
N ILE A 164 10.71 -17.42 17.95
CA ILE A 164 11.67 -18.54 17.96
C ILE A 164 11.52 -19.39 19.22
N TYR A 165 11.85 -20.68 19.12
CA TYR A 165 11.83 -21.57 20.27
C TYR A 165 12.96 -21.25 21.25
N LYS A 166 12.69 -21.49 22.53
CA LYS A 166 13.70 -21.29 23.60
C LYS A 166 14.81 -22.33 23.46
N ASN A 167 15.94 -21.93 22.88
CA ASN A 167 17.02 -22.83 22.51
C ASN A 167 18.00 -23.14 23.66
N GLY A 168 17.49 -23.62 24.80
CA GLY A 168 18.32 -24.18 25.90
C GLY A 168 19.44 -23.26 26.42
N GLY A 169 19.30 -21.94 26.32
CA GLY A 169 20.32 -20.95 26.75
C GLY A 169 21.29 -20.46 25.66
N LYS A 170 21.18 -20.91 24.40
CA LYS A 170 22.05 -20.48 23.28
C LYS A 170 21.54 -19.25 22.50
N TYR A 171 20.48 -18.62 22.99
CA TYR A 171 19.75 -17.55 22.31
C TYR A 171 20.64 -16.36 21.94
N GLU A 172 21.50 -15.92 22.87
CA GLU A 172 22.39 -14.78 22.67
C GLU A 172 23.41 -15.03 21.55
N GLN A 173 24.01 -16.23 21.51
CA GLN A 173 24.95 -16.60 20.47
C GLN A 173 24.27 -16.74 19.11
N SER A 174 23.06 -17.32 19.06
CA SER A 174 22.26 -17.39 17.83
C SER A 174 21.94 -16.01 17.27
N ILE A 175 21.55 -15.05 18.12
CA ILE A 175 21.32 -13.67 17.69
C ILE A 175 22.60 -13.05 17.16
N LYS A 176 23.72 -13.22 17.87
CA LYS A 176 25.00 -12.66 17.45
C LYS A 176 25.40 -13.15 16.07
N ASN A 177 25.38 -14.47 15.84
CA ASN A 177 25.73 -15.06 14.56
C ASN A 177 24.77 -14.63 13.43
N PHE A 178 23.47 -14.51 13.75
CA PHE A 178 22.50 -13.98 12.81
C PHE A 178 22.83 -12.54 12.41
N LEU A 179 23.10 -11.67 13.39
CA LEU A 179 23.44 -10.27 13.13
C LEU A 179 24.73 -10.13 12.33
N GLU A 180 25.77 -10.94 12.61
CA GLU A 180 27.01 -10.96 11.84
C GLU A 180 26.77 -11.26 10.35
N GLU A 181 25.97 -12.27 10.02
CA GLU A 181 25.64 -12.57 8.62
C GLU A 181 24.75 -11.50 7.96
N ILE A 182 23.89 -10.83 8.72
CA ILE A 182 23.09 -9.71 8.21
C ILE A 182 23.99 -8.49 7.96
N GLU A 183 24.97 -8.22 8.82
CA GLU A 183 25.94 -7.12 8.64
C GLU A 183 26.80 -7.32 7.39
N GLU A 184 27.20 -8.57 7.07
CA GLU A 184 27.92 -8.92 5.84
C GLU A 184 27.12 -8.59 4.56
N MET A 185 25.80 -8.43 4.65
CA MET A 185 24.95 -8.01 3.53
C MET A 185 24.92 -6.49 3.31
N ASN A 186 25.68 -5.69 4.06
CA ASN A 186 25.80 -4.23 3.89
C ASN A 186 24.49 -3.44 4.10
N PHE A 187 23.60 -3.91 4.98
CA PHE A 187 22.45 -3.09 5.39
C PHE A 187 22.93 -1.91 6.27
N ASN A 188 22.59 -0.67 5.90
CA ASN A 188 22.96 0.51 6.70
C ASN A 188 22.28 0.55 8.08
N ARG A 189 21.06 0.04 8.16
CA ARG A 189 20.26 0.04 9.38
C ARG A 189 19.55 -1.29 9.49
N VAL A 190 19.66 -1.89 10.67
CA VAL A 190 19.10 -3.21 10.99
C VAL A 190 18.24 -3.11 12.25
N ARG A 191 17.06 -3.72 12.21
CA ARG A 191 16.21 -3.94 13.38
C ARG A 191 15.76 -5.38 13.41
N VAL A 192 16.04 -6.05 14.52
CA VAL A 192 15.63 -7.43 14.77
C VAL A 192 14.72 -7.43 15.99
N THR A 193 13.52 -7.98 15.82
CA THR A 193 12.54 -8.17 16.88
C THR A 193 12.28 -9.67 17.03
N ILE A 194 12.50 -10.21 18.22
CA ILE A 194 12.28 -11.63 18.50
C ILE A 194 11.32 -11.77 19.67
N TYR A 195 10.37 -12.69 19.52
CA TYR A 195 9.37 -13.08 20.52
C TYR A 195 9.58 -14.52 20.99
#